data_AF-A0A1H2MIQ3-F1
#
_entry.id   AF-A0A1H2MIQ3-F1
#
_cell.length_a   1.000
_cell.length_b   1.000
_cell.length_c   1.000
_cell.angle_alpha   90.00
_cell.angle_beta   90.00
_cell.angle_gamma   90.00
#
_symmetry.space_group_name_H-M   'P 1'
#
loop_
_entity.id
_entity.type
_entity.pdbx_description
1 polymer ?
#
loop_
_entity_poly.entity_id
_entity_poly.type
_entity_poly.pdbx_seq_one_letter_code
_entity_poly.pdbx_strand_id
1 'polypeptide(L)' 'MRELEVMIGLIGLGFLLLMVGYSRRERDSGVLVMATGIVVMLATIGYKIYIELR' A
#
# COMPACT_ATOMS: atom_id res chain seq x y z
N MET A 1 -6.59 0.12 -18.93
CA MET A 1 -6.10 1.46 -18.55
C MET A 1 -6.46 1.78 -17.10
N ARG A 2 -7.75 1.97 -16.77
CA ARG A 2 -8.18 2.37 -15.41
C ARG A 2 -7.71 1.44 -14.28
N GLU A 3 -7.72 0.14 -14.48
CA GLU A 3 -7.27 -0.84 -13.47
C GLU A 3 -5.76 -0.75 -13.19
N LEU A 4 -4.97 -0.52 -14.25
CA LEU A 4 -3.52 -0.32 -14.13
C LEU A 4 -3.22 0.95 -13.33
N GLU A 5 -3.96 2.05 -13.58
CA GLU A 5 -3.83 3.30 -12.83
C GLU A 5 -4.13 3.10 -11.34
N VAL A 6 -5.18 2.32 -11.01
CA VAL A 6 -5.52 1.99 -9.63
C VAL A 6 -4.41 1.16 -8.97
N MET A 7 -3.88 0.15 -9.65
CA MET A 7 -2.77 -0.66 -9.13
C MET A 7 -1.51 0.17 -8.89
N ILE A 8 -1.16 1.05 -9.83
CA ILE A 8 -0.03 1.97 -9.69
C ILE A 8 -0.26 2.92 -8.51
N GLY A 9 -1.48 3.43 -8.34
CA GLY A 9 -1.87 4.26 -7.22
C GLY A 9 -1.72 3.55 -5.86
N LEU A 10 -2.15 2.28 -5.77
CA LEU A 10 -1.99 1.47 -4.56
C LEU A 10 -0.52 1.22 -4.22
N ILE A 11 0.30 0.88 -5.22
CA ILE A 11 1.74 0.68 -5.03
C ILE A 11 2.40 2.00 -4.58
N GLY A 12 2.12 3.11 -5.27
CA GLY A 12 2.66 4.42 -4.94
C GLY A 12 2.29 4.85 -3.53
N LEU A 13 1.02 4.70 -3.14
CA LEU A 13 0.54 4.99 -1.80
C LEU A 13 1.20 4.08 -0.75
N GLY A 14 1.31 2.79 -1.02
CA GLY A 14 1.97 1.81 -0.15
C GLY A 14 3.41 2.20 0.13
N PHE A 15 4.18 2.54 -0.91
CA PHE A 15 5.56 3.02 -0.77
C PHE A 15 5.67 4.33 0.02
N LEU A 16 4.76 5.29 -0.22
CA LEU A 16 4.73 6.55 0.55
C LEU A 16 4.50 6.29 2.04
N LEU A 17 3.54 5.42 2.38
CA LEU A 17 3.27 5.04 3.76
C LEU A 17 4.47 4.34 4.39
N LEU A 18 5.12 3.42 3.68
CA LEU A 18 6.33 2.76 4.17
C LEU A 18 7.46 3.77 4.43
N MET A 19 7.69 4.71 3.51
CA MET A 19 8.72 5.74 3.64
C MET A 19 8.44 6.69 4.81
N VAL A 20 7.21 7.18 4.93
CA VAL A 20 6.78 8.07 6.02
C VAL A 20 6.85 7.34 7.37
N GLY A 21 6.36 6.10 7.43
CA GLY A 21 6.40 5.27 8.62
C GLY A 21 7.84 4.99 9.07
N TYR A 22 8.72 4.66 8.12
CA TYR A 22 10.15 4.45 8.38
C TYR A 22 10.84 5.73 8.88
N SER A 23 10.53 6.89 8.30
CA SER A 23 11.06 8.18 8.73
C SER A 23 10.65 8.53 10.17
N ARG A 24 9.55 7.96 10.68
CA ARG A 24 9.05 8.16 12.05
C ARG A 24 9.13 6.89 12.91
N ARG A 25 9.97 5.92 12.53
CA ARG A 25 10.04 4.57 13.14
C ARG A 25 10.31 4.55 14.65
N GLU A 26 10.90 5.62 15.18
CA GLU A 26 11.21 5.77 16.61
C GLU A 26 9.94 5.96 17.46
N ARG A 27 8.81 6.26 16.83
CA ARG A 27 7.50 6.35 17.47
C ARG A 27 6.65 5.16 17.06
N ASP A 28 5.82 4.67 17.98
CA ASP A 28 4.85 3.60 17.70
C ASP A 28 3.94 3.95 16.51
N SER A 29 3.61 5.24 16.34
CA SER A 29 2.87 5.74 15.18
C SER A 29 3.57 5.44 13.84
N GLY A 30 4.91 5.51 13.79
CA GLY A 30 5.67 5.18 12.59
C GLY A 30 5.58 3.70 12.24
N VAL A 31 5.61 2.83 13.24
CA VAL A 31 5.42 1.37 13.06
C VAL A 31 4.02 1.05 12.55
N LEU A 32 2.98 1.69 13.11
CA LEU A 32 1.60 1.56 12.63
C LEU A 32 1.43 2.04 11.18
N VAL A 33 2.09 3.13 10.81
CA VAL A 33 2.08 3.65 9.43
C VAL A 33 2.78 2.68 8.48
N MET A 34 3.90 2.08 8.88
CA MET A 34 4.55 1.03 8.08
C MET A 34 3.64 -0.20 7.90
N ALA A 35 2.99 -0.66 8.99
CA ALA A 35 2.05 -1.77 8.91
C ALA A 35 0.89 -1.47 7.94
N THR A 36 0.37 -0.24 7.96
CA THR A 36 -0.65 0.22 7.01
C THR A 36 -0.13 0.19 5.58
N GLY A 37 1.11 0.63 5.34
CA GLY A 37 1.76 0.54 4.02
C GLY A 37 1.85 -0.89 3.50
N ILE A 38 2.19 -1.86 4.37
CA ILE A 38 2.21 -3.29 4.01
C ILE A 38 0.80 -3.77 3.62
N VAL A 39 -0.23 -3.40 4.40
CA VAL A 39 -1.62 -3.76 4.08
C VAL A 39 -2.05 -3.19 2.72
N VAL A 40 -1.66 -1.96 2.40
CA VAL A 40 -1.93 -1.34 1.09
C VAL A 40 -1.23 -2.10 -0.05
N MET A 41 0.00 -2.56 0.16
CA MET A 41 0.71 -3.39 -0.83
C MET A 41 -0.02 -4.72 -1.07
N LEU A 42 -0.51 -5.37 0.00
CA LEU A 42 -1.33 -6.58 -0.12
C LEU A 42 -2.68 -6.32 -0.80
N ALA A 43 -3.29 -5.15 -0.58
CA ALA A 43 -4.51 -4.75 -1.27
C ALA A 43 -4.31 -4.67 -2.80
N THR A 44 -3.10 -4.41 -3.29
CA THR A 44 -2.79 -4.47 -4.74
C THR A 44 -2.97 -5.89 -5.28
N ILE A 45 -2.53 -6.91 -4.53
CA ILE A 45 -2.71 -8.31 -4.88
C ILE A 45 -4.20 -8.67 -4.82
N GLY A 46 -4.90 -8.25 -3.77
CA GLY A 46 -6.34 -8.47 -3.64
C GLY A 46 -7.14 -7.83 -4.77
N TYR A 47 -6.78 -6.62 -5.18
CA TYR A 47 -7.42 -5.90 -6.28
C TYR A 47 -7.19 -6.58 -7.63
N LYS A 48 -5.97 -7.08 -7.87
CA LYS A 48 -5.66 -7.94 -9.02
C LYS A 48 -6.61 -9.15 -9.02
N ILE A 49 -6.59 -9.96 -7.96
CA ILE A 49 -7.46 -11.14 -7.84
C ILE A 49 -8.93 -10.78 -8.09
N TYR A 50 -9.43 -9.68 -7.53
CA TYR A 50 -10.80 -9.21 -7.74
C TYR A 50 -11.13 -8.92 -9.22
N ILE A 51 -10.20 -8.32 -9.96
CA ILE A 51 -10.38 -8.08 -11.41
C ILE A 51 -10.41 -9.40 -12.16
N GLU A 52 -9.47 -10.30 -11.88
CA GLU A 52 -9.39 -11.59 -12.56
C GLU A 52 -10.61 -12.51 -12.29
N LEU A 53 -11.29 -12.37 -11.15
CA LEU A 53 -12.50 -13.13 -10.82
C LEU A 53 -13.80 -12.51 -11.39
N ARG A 54 -13.73 -11.32 -11.96
CA ARG A 54 -14.89 -10.60 -12.50
C ARG A 54 -15.06 -10.83 -13.99
#